data_AF-A0A7W9WSL9-F1
#
_entry.id   AF-A0A7W9WSL9-F1
#
_cell.length_a   1.000
_cell.length_b   1.000
_cell.length_c   1.000
_cell.angle_alpha   90.00
_cell.angle_beta   90.00
_cell.angle_gamma   90.00
#
_symmetry.space_group_name_H-M   'P 1'
#
loop_
_entity.id
_entity.type
_entity.pdbx_description
1 polymer ?
#
loop_
_entity_poly.entity_id
_entity_poly.type
_entity_poly.pdbx_seq_one_letter_code
_entity_poly.pdbx_strand_id
1 'polypeptide(L)' 'MDQKKAERLLVDADRMAEFVLKCFDLTLESQPGRDLYERAFGTYIRTEVGDMPMAEIYDSIKTEPVYDLTPEHD' A
#
# COMPACT_ATOMS: atom_id res chain seq x y z
N MET A 1 -7.45 6.01 -10.14
CA MET A 1 -6.71 4.82 -10.60
C MET A 1 -7.72 3.69 -10.82
N ASP A 2 -7.45 2.70 -11.66
CA ASP A 2 -8.32 1.51 -11.72
C ASP A 2 -7.93 0.47 -10.67
N GLN A 3 -8.89 -0.33 -10.22
CA GLN A 3 -8.69 -1.34 -9.16
C GLN A 3 -7.56 -2.31 -9.47
N LYS A 4 -7.53 -2.89 -10.67
CA LYS A 4 -6.52 -3.89 -11.04
C LYS A 4 -5.11 -3.30 -11.03
N LYS A 5 -4.98 -2.03 -11.43
CA LYS A 5 -3.73 -1.28 -11.37
C LYS A 5 -3.33 -0.98 -9.93
N ALA A 6 -4.27 -0.60 -9.07
CA ALA A 6 -4.00 -0.37 -7.65
C ALA A 6 -3.56 -1.66 -6.93
N GLU A 7 -4.25 -2.78 -7.14
CA GLU A 7 -3.88 -4.08 -6.60
C GLU A 7 -2.49 -4.51 -7.07
N ARG A 8 -2.22 -4.41 -8.37
CA ARG A 8 -0.92 -4.75 -8.93
C ARG A 8 0.20 -3.87 -8.37
N LEU A 9 -0.06 -2.57 -8.23
CA LEU A 9 0.89 -1.63 -7.65
C LEU A 9 1.31 -2.05 -6.23
N LEU A 10 0.35 -2.38 -5.37
CA LEU A 10 0.66 -2.81 -4.00
C LEU A 10 1.43 -4.13 -3.96
N VAL A 11 1.07 -5.10 -4.81
CA VAL A 11 1.78 -6.38 -4.90
C VAL A 11 3.21 -6.21 -5.41
N ASP A 12 3.42 -5.37 -6.42
CA ASP A 12 4.75 -5.12 -6.98
C ASP A 12 5.61 -4.32 -5.98
N ALA A 13 5.02 -3.38 -5.25
CA ALA A 13 5.68 -2.65 -4.16
C ALA A 13 6.13 -3.57 -3.01
N ASP A 14 5.26 -4.49 -2.59
CA ASP A 14 5.56 -5.49 -1.56
C ASP A 14 6.72 -6.39 -1.97
N ARG A 15 6.67 -6.95 -3.19
CA ARG A 15 7.76 -7.77 -3.75
C ARG A 15 9.09 -7.04 -3.79
N MET A 16 9.08 -5.76 -4.16
CA MET A 16 10.28 -4.93 -4.17
C MET A 16 10.82 -4.72 -2.76
N ALA A 17 9.95 -4.41 -1.80
CA ALA A 17 10.35 -4.20 -0.41
C ALA A 17 10.92 -5.49 0.22
N GLU A 18 10.28 -6.65 -0.01
CA GLU A 18 10.79 -7.94 0.42
C GLU A 18 12.15 -8.28 -0.22
N PHE A 19 12.33 -7.98 -1.51
CA PHE A 19 13.61 -8.17 -2.18
C PHE A 19 14.71 -7.33 -1.53
N VAL A 20 14.43 -6.05 -1.24
CA VAL A 20 15.36 -5.17 -0.55
C VAL A 20 15.72 -5.71 0.84
N LEU A 21 14.75 -6.19 1.63
CA LEU A 21 15.04 -6.80 2.92
C LEU A 21 16.02 -7.96 2.82
N LYS A 22 15.82 -8.85 1.84
CA LYS A 22 16.70 -9.99 1.59
C LYS A 22 18.13 -9.56 1.22
N CYS A 23 18.30 -8.44 0.51
CA CYS A 23 19.64 -7.93 0.17
C CYS A 23 20.45 -7.48 1.38
N PHE A 24 19.79 -7.17 2.51
CA PHE A 24 20.44 -6.72 3.74
C PHE A 24 20.35 -7.75 4.88
N ASP A 25 19.90 -8.98 4.58
CA ASP A 25 19.65 -10.03 5.58
C ASP A 25 18.75 -9.56 6.75
N LEU A 26 17.79 -8.68 6.44
CA LEU A 26 16.83 -8.15 7.41
C LEU A 26 15.48 -8.85 7.29
N THR A 27 14.72 -8.84 8.39
CA THR A 27 13.35 -9.35 8.45
C THR A 27 12.43 -8.33 9.11
N LEU A 28 11.12 -8.47 8.87
CA LEU A 28 10.08 -7.66 9.50
C LEU A 28 9.98 -7.86 11.02
N GLU A 29 10.63 -8.89 11.58
CA GLU A 29 10.68 -9.08 13.04
C GLU A 29 11.52 -8.00 13.72
N SER A 30 12.53 -7.49 13.01
CA SER A 30 13.44 -6.45 13.50
C SER A 30 12.93 -5.04 13.18
N GLN A 31 13.20 -4.07 14.07
CA GLN A 31 12.86 -2.66 13.80
C GLN A 31 13.56 -2.13 12.54
N PRO A 32 14.88 -2.36 12.32
CA PRO A 32 15.53 -1.91 11.09
C PRO A 32 14.92 -2.51 9.82
N GLY A 33 14.44 -3.76 9.88
CA GLY A 33 13.73 -4.37 8.76
C GLY A 33 12.38 -3.73 8.49
N ARG A 34 11.59 -3.38 9.51
CA ARG A 34 10.32 -2.66 9.30
C ARG A 34 10.55 -1.28 8.67
N ASP A 35 11.53 -0.55 9.17
CA ASP A 35 11.87 0.79 8.66
C ASP A 35 12.33 0.73 7.20
N LEU A 36 13.17 -0.27 6.86
CA LEU A 36 13.64 -0.47 5.49
C LEU A 36 12.51 -0.90 4.56
N TYR A 37 11.63 -1.78 5.01
CA TYR A 37 10.46 -2.20 4.25
C TYR A 37 9.55 -1.02 3.93
N GLU A 38 9.14 -0.24 4.93
CA GLU A 38 8.26 0.92 4.76
C GLU A 38 8.86 1.93 3.78
N ARG A 39 10.17 2.19 3.91
CA ARG A 39 10.88 3.08 2.99
C ARG A 39 10.91 2.55 1.56
N ALA A 40 11.23 1.27 1.36
CA ALA A 40 11.31 0.66 0.03
C ALA A 40 9.92 0.61 -0.64
N PHE A 41 8.92 0.16 0.10
CA PHE A 41 7.52 0.10 -0.33
C PHE A 41 6.99 1.47 -0.73
N GLY A 42 7.13 2.46 0.16
CA GLY A 42 6.68 3.83 -0.09
C GLY A 42 7.44 4.51 -1.23
N THR A 43 8.73 4.23 -1.38
CA THR A 43 9.54 4.76 -2.49
C THR A 43 9.05 4.20 -3.82
N TYR A 44 8.81 2.89 -3.92
CA TYR A 44 8.30 2.26 -5.13
C TYR A 44 6.95 2.87 -5.56
N ILE A 45 6.02 2.98 -4.61
CA ILE A 45 4.71 3.59 -4.88
C ILE A 45 4.86 5.03 -5.37
N ARG A 46 5.69 5.84 -4.71
CA ARG A 46 5.93 7.23 -5.15
C ARG A 46 6.54 7.31 -6.54
N THR A 47 7.42 6.38 -6.90
CA THR A 47 8.01 6.32 -8.25
C THR A 47 6.96 6.02 -9.31
N GLU A 48 6.01 5.11 -9.03
CA GLU A 48 5.01 4.70 -10.02
C GLU A 48 3.85 5.69 -10.17
N VAL A 49 3.43 6.33 -9.08
CA VAL A 49 2.18 7.12 -9.06
C VAL A 49 2.33 8.53 -8.50
N GLY A 50 3.56 8.97 -8.21
CA GLY A 50 3.85 10.30 -7.68
C GLY A 50 3.41 10.48 -6.23
N ASP A 51 2.99 11.69 -5.88
CA ASP A 51 2.56 12.06 -4.52
C ASP A 51 1.11 11.67 -4.20
N MET A 52 0.57 10.66 -4.90
CA MET A 52 -0.77 10.15 -4.63
C MET A 52 -0.87 9.66 -3.17
N PRO A 53 -1.86 10.13 -2.40
CA PRO A 53 -2.07 9.65 -1.04
C PRO A 53 -2.37 8.14 -1.02
N MET A 54 -1.78 7.43 -0.06
CA MET A 54 -2.03 5.98 0.10
C MET A 54 -3.52 5.65 0.28
N ALA A 55 -4.28 6.55 0.90
CA ALA A 55 -5.73 6.41 1.05
C ALA A 55 -6.44 6.30 -0.31
N GLU A 56 -6.05 7.08 -1.31
CA GLU A 56 -6.64 7.04 -2.66
C GLU A 56 -6.30 5.74 -3.39
N ILE A 57 -5.12 5.16 -3.13
CA ILE A 57 -4.73 3.85 -3.65
C ILE A 57 -5.62 2.77 -3.03
N TYR A 58 -5.83 2.81 -1.71
CA TYR A 58 -6.71 1.86 -1.02
C TYR A 58 -8.18 2.01 -1.42
N ASP A 59 -8.66 3.24 -1.59
CA ASP A 59 -10.03 3.49 -2.04
C ASP A 59 -10.25 2.99 -3.47
N SER A 60 -9.21 3.01 -4.31
CA SER A 60 -9.27 2.38 -5.64
C SER A 60 -9.43 0.86 -5.60
N ILE A 61 -9.14 0.21 -4.47
CA ILE A 61 -9.26 -1.26 -4.26
C ILE A 61 -10.62 -1.63 -3.66
N LYS A 62 -11.27 -0.71 -2.93
CA LYS A 62 -12.58 -0.97 -2.32
C LYS A 62 -13.64 -1.06 -3.42
N THR A 63 -14.27 -2.22 -3.58
CA THR A 63 -15.26 -2.49 -4.63
C THR A 63 -16.71 -2.17 -4.30
N GLU A 64 -17.08 -1.73 -3.10
CA GLU A 64 -18.50 -1.50 -2.77
C GLU A 64 -18.73 -0.35 -1.76
N PRO A 65 -19.92 0.29 -1.79
CA PRO A 65 -20.14 1.60 -1.20
C PRO A 65 -20.12 1.51 0.32
N VAL A 66 -19.59 2.57 0.94
CA VAL A 66 -19.84 2.85 2.35
C VAL A 66 -21.35 2.95 2.50
N TYR A 67 -22.01 1.93 3.05
CA TYR A 67 -23.40 2.06 3.48
C TYR A 67 -23.41 3.17 4.52
N ASP A 68 -23.93 4.33 4.13
CA ASP A 68 -24.25 5.42 5.05
C ASP A 68 -25.34 4.89 5.99
N LEU A 69 -24.93 4.43 7.16
CA LEU A 69 -25.84 4.12 8.26
C LEU A 69 -26.26 5.45 8.91
N THR A 70 -27.00 6.26 8.18
CA THR A 70 -27.88 7.26 8.80
C THR A 70 -29.16 6.52 9.21
N PRO A 71 -29.44 6.33 10.51
CA PRO A 71 -30.80 6.01 10.91
C PRO A 71 -31.60 7.30 10.80
N GLU A 72 -32.43 7.42 9.76
CA GLU A 72 -33.60 8.27 9.82
C GLU A 72 -34.44 7.79 11.01
N HIS A 73 -34.44 8.56 12.09
CA HIS A 73 -35.44 8.44 13.13
C HIS A 73 -36.49 9.53 12.89
N ASP A 74 -37.65 9.08 12.44
CA ASP A 74 -38.94 9.77 12.47
C ASP A 74 -39.28 10.35 13.86
#